data_AF-A0A8S3YY20-F1
#
_entry.id   AF-A0A8S3YY20-F1
#
_cell.length_a   1.000
_cell.length_b   1.000
_cell.length_c   1.000
_cell.angle_alpha   90.00
_cell.angle_beta   90.00
_cell.angle_gamma   90.00
#
_symmetry.space_group_name_H-M   'P 1'
#
loop_
_entity.id
_entity.type
_entity.pdbx_description
1 polymer ?
#
loop_
_entity_poly.entity_id
_entity_poly.type
_entity_poly.pdbx_seq_one_letter_code
_entity_poly.pdbx_strand_id
1 'polypeptide(L)'
;TCGTGTSDRTCGTGTSDRTCGTGTSDRTCGTGTSDSTCGTGTSDSTCGTGTSDRTCGTGTSDRTCGTGTSDRTCGTGTSDRTCGTGTSDMTCGTGTSDSTCGTGTSDSTCGTGTSDRTCGTGISDSTCDTGTADRTCGTGTSDRTCGTLTSDSTCGTVTSDRTCGTGTSDRTCATGTFNRACGTGTSDRTCGTGTSDRTCCTGTSDSTCGTGTSDRTCGTGTSDRTCGTGTSDRTCGTGTSDRTCDTGTSDSTCGTGTSDRTCSTGTSDKTCGTGTSDRTCGTGTSDRTCGTGTSDRTCATGTFNRTCGTGTSDRTCGTGTSDRTCDTGTEKGGGDRGK
;
A
#
# COMPACT_ATOMS: atom_id res chain seq x y z
N THR A 1 -8.83 20.18 38.39
CA THR A 1 -7.73 20.93 39.03
C THR A 1 -6.87 21.56 37.96
N CYS A 2 -6.42 22.82 38.13
CA CYS A 2 -5.56 23.47 37.13
C CYS A 2 -4.34 24.13 37.78
N GLY A 3 -3.16 23.85 37.23
CA GLY A 3 -1.87 24.43 37.64
C GLY A 3 -1.33 25.38 36.57
N THR A 4 -0.58 26.40 37.00
CA THR A 4 0.13 27.34 36.11
C THR A 4 1.52 27.62 36.69
N GLY A 5 2.59 27.39 35.93
CA GLY A 5 3.95 27.57 36.44
C GLY A 5 5.04 27.21 35.46
N THR A 6 6.31 27.34 35.86
CA THR A 6 7.44 26.89 35.04
C THR A 6 7.59 25.36 35.03
N SER A 7 7.08 24.69 36.06
CA SER A 7 7.11 23.23 36.19
C SER A 7 6.03 22.75 37.15
N ASP A 8 4.84 22.46 36.62
CA ASP A 8 3.71 22.06 37.45
C ASP A 8 3.40 20.56 37.34
N ARG A 9 2.91 19.99 38.44
CA ARG A 9 2.36 18.63 38.46
C ARG A 9 0.93 18.69 38.98
N THR A 10 -0.02 18.35 38.12
CA THR A 10 -1.44 18.39 38.46
C THR A 10 -2.05 17.01 38.24
N CYS A 11 -2.61 16.42 39.29
CA CYS A 11 -3.31 15.13 39.21
C CYS A 11 -4.78 15.28 39.64
N GLY A 12 -5.69 14.61 38.93
CA GLY A 12 -7.10 14.44 39.28
C GLY A 12 -7.45 12.96 39.42
N THR A 13 -8.33 12.63 40.35
CA THR A 13 -8.90 11.28 40.53
C THR A 13 -10.38 11.38 40.84
N GLY A 14 -11.26 10.78 40.03
CA GLY A 14 -12.70 10.90 40.25
C GLY A 14 -13.55 10.20 39.20
N THR A 15 -14.87 10.29 39.34
CA THR A 15 -15.80 9.76 38.33
C THR A 15 -15.87 10.64 37.09
N SER A 16 -15.54 11.93 37.22
CA SER A 16 -15.53 12.89 36.12
C SER A 16 -14.60 14.04 36.45
N ASP A 17 -13.32 13.89 36.10
CA ASP A 17 -12.31 14.88 36.45
C ASP A 17 -11.84 15.69 35.23
N ARG A 18 -11.61 16.98 35.46
CA ARG A 18 -10.95 17.86 34.49
C ARG A 18 -9.66 18.39 35.07
N THR A 19 -8.54 18.05 34.44
CA THR A 19 -7.20 18.39 34.92
C THR A 19 -6.48 19.18 33.84
N CYS A 20 -5.91 20.34 34.19
CA CYS A 20 -5.17 21.15 33.23
C CYS A 20 -3.83 21.69 33.76
N GLY A 21 -2.85 21.83 32.89
CA GLY A 21 -1.55 22.44 33.19
C GLY A 21 -1.15 23.40 32.08
N THR A 22 -0.61 24.57 32.45
CA THR A 22 -0.01 25.50 31.49
C THR A 22 1.36 25.96 31.97
N GLY A 23 2.41 25.72 31.19
CA GLY A 23 3.77 25.95 31.67
C GLY A 23 4.87 25.62 30.68
N THR A 24 6.12 25.72 31.13
CA THR A 24 7.27 25.31 30.30
C THR A 24 7.53 23.81 30.34
N SER A 25 7.13 23.12 31.41
CA SER A 25 7.36 21.69 31.60
C SER A 25 6.35 21.08 32.57
N ASP A 26 5.15 20.80 32.08
CA ASP A 26 4.06 20.37 32.95
C ASP A 26 3.80 18.86 32.86
N ARG A 27 3.38 18.28 33.99
CA ARG A 27 2.84 16.91 34.03
C ARG A 27 1.41 16.93 34.54
N THR A 28 0.48 16.56 33.68
CA THR A 28 -0.94 16.54 34.01
C THR A 28 -1.47 15.12 33.88
N CYS A 29 -2.08 14.56 34.92
CA CYS A 29 -2.64 13.21 34.87
C CYS A 29 -4.06 13.15 35.45
N GLY A 30 -4.92 12.35 34.83
CA GLY A 30 -6.28 12.04 35.30
C GLY A 30 -6.47 10.54 35.42
N THR A 31 -7.13 10.07 36.48
CA THR A 31 -7.58 8.68 36.58
C THR A 31 -9.06 8.62 36.98
N GLY A 32 -9.91 7.98 36.18
CA GLY A 32 -11.34 8.05 36.42
C GLY A 32 -12.22 7.29 35.44
N THR A 33 -13.54 7.41 35.58
CA THR A 33 -14.47 6.84 34.60
C THR A 33 -14.63 7.73 33.36
N SER A 34 -14.40 9.04 33.49
CA SER A 34 -14.57 9.99 32.38
C SER A 34 -13.70 11.22 32.60
N ASP A 35 -12.44 11.17 32.20
CA ASP A 35 -11.50 12.24 32.50
C ASP A 35 -11.17 13.10 31.28
N SER A 36 -10.86 14.36 31.53
CA SER A 36 -10.39 15.31 30.52
C SER A 36 -9.12 16.00 31.01
N THR A 37 -7.98 15.60 30.44
CA THR A 37 -6.65 16.04 30.86
C THR A 37 -6.03 16.85 29.72
N CYS A 38 -5.63 18.10 29.98
CA CYS A 38 -5.00 18.96 28.97
C CYS A 38 -3.68 19.55 29.47
N GLY A 39 -2.66 19.62 28.62
CA GLY A 39 -1.41 20.36 28.85
C GLY A 39 -1.18 21.37 27.73
N THR A 40 -0.71 22.57 28.06
CA THR A 40 -0.24 23.54 27.05
C THR A 40 1.12 24.12 27.45
N GLY A 41 2.15 23.93 26.63
CA GLY A 41 3.50 24.29 27.05
C GLY A 41 4.61 24.04 26.05
N THR A 42 5.85 24.17 26.49
CA THR A 42 7.00 23.81 25.64
C THR A 42 7.35 22.32 25.71
N SER A 43 7.04 21.64 26.82
CA SER A 43 7.39 20.24 27.02
C SER A 43 6.46 19.57 28.03
N ASP A 44 5.26 19.22 27.57
CA ASP A 44 4.25 18.71 28.48
C ASP A 44 4.11 17.19 28.41
N SER A 45 3.70 16.58 29.52
CA SER A 45 3.35 15.16 29.59
C SER A 45 1.96 15.02 30.19
N THR A 46 1.01 14.64 29.35
CA THR A 46 -0.41 14.56 29.70
C THR A 46 -0.85 13.10 29.65
N CYS A 47 -1.43 12.58 30.74
CA CYS A 47 -1.86 11.20 30.83
C CYS A 47 -3.31 11.04 31.31
N GLY A 48 -4.07 10.11 30.73
CA GLY A 48 -5.41 9.70 31.17
C GLY A 48 -5.46 8.18 31.34
N THR A 49 -6.04 7.71 32.45
CA THR A 49 -6.38 6.29 32.59
C THR A 49 -7.83 6.10 33.04
N GLY A 50 -8.65 5.39 32.27
CA GLY A 50 -10.08 5.36 32.56
C GLY A 50 -10.95 4.58 31.61
N THR A 51 -12.27 4.69 31.76
CA THR A 51 -13.20 4.09 30.79
C THR A 51 -13.44 4.98 29.57
N SER A 52 -13.29 6.29 29.69
CA SER A 52 -13.55 7.24 28.61
C SER A 52 -12.75 8.51 28.79
N ASP A 53 -11.50 8.52 28.35
CA ASP A 53 -10.62 9.64 28.60
C ASP A 53 -10.40 10.51 27.38
N ARG A 54 -10.28 11.82 27.60
CA ARG A 54 -9.78 12.77 26.61
C ARG A 54 -8.48 13.37 27.10
N THR A 55 -7.41 13.17 26.36
CA THR A 55 -6.10 13.66 26.71
C THR A 55 -5.58 14.52 25.58
N CYS A 56 -5.26 15.79 25.84
CA CYS A 56 -4.76 16.72 24.83
C CYS A 56 -3.44 17.38 25.27
N GLY A 57 -2.50 17.53 24.35
CA GLY A 57 -1.28 18.34 24.51
C GLY A 57 -1.18 19.36 23.39
N THR A 58 -0.80 20.61 23.72
CA THR A 58 -0.44 21.61 22.71
C THR A 58 0.90 22.25 23.04
N GLY A 59 1.90 22.13 22.17
CA GLY A 59 3.24 22.57 22.56
C GLY A 59 4.33 22.36 21.54
N THR A 60 5.59 22.53 21.97
CA THR A 60 6.73 22.24 21.10
C THR A 60 7.17 20.77 21.16
N SER A 61 6.92 20.08 22.28
CA SER A 61 7.38 18.70 22.48
C SER A 61 6.52 17.98 23.51
N ASP A 62 5.33 17.57 23.10
CA ASP A 62 4.37 17.00 24.04
C ASP A 62 4.32 15.47 23.99
N ARG A 63 4.05 14.87 25.14
CA ARG A 63 3.72 13.44 25.24
C ARG A 63 2.33 13.30 25.81
N THR A 64 1.42 12.79 25.00
CA THR A 64 0.01 12.63 25.37
C THR A 64 -0.32 11.15 25.31
N CYS A 65 -0.82 10.57 26.40
CA CYS A 65 -1.16 9.14 26.43
C CYS A 65 -2.49 8.88 27.13
N GLY A 66 -3.31 8.02 26.55
CA GLY A 66 -4.57 7.51 27.11
C GLY A 66 -4.52 5.99 27.26
N THR A 67 -5.00 5.46 28.38
CA THR A 67 -5.23 4.03 28.54
C THR A 67 -6.65 3.73 29.05
N GLY A 68 -7.43 2.93 28.32
CA GLY A 68 -8.83 2.82 28.67
C GLY A 68 -9.70 1.99 27.74
N THR A 69 -11.02 2.07 27.92
CA THR A 69 -11.95 1.41 26.99
C THR A 69 -12.29 2.27 25.77
N SER A 70 -12.22 3.60 25.90
CA SER A 70 -12.58 4.51 24.81
C SER A 70 -11.87 5.84 24.94
N ASP A 71 -10.63 5.89 24.46
CA ASP A 71 -9.80 7.08 24.67
C ASP A 71 -9.67 7.95 23.43
N ARG A 72 -9.58 9.26 23.65
CA ARG A 72 -9.24 10.24 22.64
C ARG A 72 -7.99 10.98 23.06
N THR A 73 -6.90 10.69 22.37
CA THR A 73 -5.60 11.28 22.67
C THR A 73 -5.19 12.15 21.50
N CYS A 74 -4.89 13.43 21.72
CA CYS A 74 -4.48 14.34 20.66
C CYS A 74 -3.27 15.19 21.05
N GLY A 75 -2.34 15.40 20.11
CA GLY A 75 -1.20 16.29 20.23
C GLY A 75 -1.18 17.31 19.10
N THR A 76 -0.89 18.57 19.41
CA THR A 76 -0.65 19.60 18.39
C THR A 76 0.66 20.33 18.68
N GLY A 77 1.64 20.26 17.78
CA GLY A 77 2.95 20.79 18.12
C GLY A 77 4.03 20.64 17.06
N THR A 78 5.28 20.85 17.46
CA THR A 78 6.42 20.63 16.55
C THR A 78 6.94 19.19 16.60
N SER A 79 6.80 18.50 17.73
CA SER A 79 7.36 17.16 17.92
C SER A 79 6.59 16.38 18.98
N ASP A 80 5.40 15.94 18.62
CA ASP A 80 4.50 15.31 19.59
C ASP A 80 4.54 13.80 19.52
N ARG A 81 4.34 13.17 20.68
CA ARG A 81 4.09 11.73 20.78
C ARG A 81 2.74 11.48 21.40
N THR A 82 1.85 10.89 20.63
CA THR A 82 0.47 10.64 21.04
C THR A 82 0.23 9.15 21.07
N CYS A 83 -0.17 8.59 22.22
CA CYS A 83 -0.41 7.16 22.39
C CYS A 83 -1.80 6.84 22.95
N GLY A 84 -2.48 5.83 22.39
CA GLY A 84 -3.72 5.26 22.94
C GLY A 84 -3.55 3.76 23.14
N THR A 85 -3.97 3.24 24.30
CA THR A 85 -4.09 1.79 24.49
C THR A 85 -5.45 1.41 25.04
N GLY A 86 -6.22 0.58 24.33
CA GLY A 86 -7.59 0.37 24.74
C GLY A 86 -8.45 -0.52 23.86
N THR A 87 -9.76 -0.50 24.08
CA THR A 87 -10.69 -1.23 23.20
C THR A 87 -11.11 -0.41 21.99
N SER A 88 -11.14 0.91 22.08
CA SER A 88 -11.61 1.78 21.00
C SER A 88 -10.98 3.16 21.10
N ASP A 89 -9.77 3.31 20.57
CA ASP A 89 -9.02 4.55 20.75
C ASP A 89 -8.97 5.38 19.47
N MET A 90 -9.06 6.70 19.64
CA MET A 90 -8.72 7.66 18.59
C MET A 90 -7.50 8.46 18.99
N THR A 91 -6.44 8.36 18.21
CA THR A 91 -5.15 8.99 18.47
C THR A 91 -4.83 9.95 17.34
N CYS A 92 -4.62 11.24 17.63
CA CYS A 92 -4.35 12.24 16.60
C CYS A 92 -3.09 13.06 16.89
N GLY A 93 -2.28 13.32 15.86
CA GLY A 93 -1.12 14.21 15.91
C GLY A 93 -1.20 15.25 14.79
N THR A 94 -0.96 16.52 15.11
CA THR A 94 -0.82 17.57 14.10
C THR A 94 0.45 18.38 14.33
N GLY A 95 1.40 18.36 13.40
CA GLY A 95 2.68 18.98 13.68
C GLY A 95 3.74 18.87 12.60
N THR A 96 4.99 19.14 12.95
CA THR A 96 6.11 18.98 12.00
C THR A 96 6.72 17.58 12.04
N SER A 97 6.66 16.87 13.17
CA SER A 97 7.33 15.58 13.35
C SER A 97 6.64 14.77 14.45
N ASP A 98 5.45 14.29 14.15
CA ASP A 98 4.64 13.62 15.15
C ASP A 98 4.79 12.10 15.10
N SER A 99 4.57 11.46 16.24
CA SER A 99 4.53 10.00 16.35
C SER A 99 3.26 9.58 17.06
N THR A 100 2.33 9.04 16.31
CA THR A 100 0.99 8.66 16.77
C THR A 100 0.86 7.14 16.78
N CYS A 101 0.46 6.55 17.90
CA CYS A 101 0.29 5.10 17.99
C CYS A 101 -0.98 4.70 18.76
N GLY A 102 -1.71 3.73 18.21
CA GLY A 102 -2.87 3.09 18.86
C GLY A 102 -2.60 1.60 19.04
N THR A 103 -2.92 1.06 20.22
CA THR A 103 -2.91 -0.38 20.44
C THR A 103 -4.22 -0.87 21.05
N GLY A 104 -4.93 -1.79 20.39
CA GLY A 104 -6.29 -2.08 20.84
C GLY A 104 -7.10 -3.05 20.00
N THR A 105 -8.40 -3.12 20.29
CA THR A 105 -9.32 -3.92 19.46
C THR A 105 -9.82 -3.15 18.24
N SER A 106 -9.91 -1.82 18.31
CA SER A 106 -10.45 -1.01 17.22
C SER A 106 -9.93 0.42 17.28
N ASP A 107 -8.77 0.67 16.68
CA ASP A 107 -8.11 1.95 16.82
C ASP A 107 -8.16 2.78 15.53
N SER A 108 -8.26 4.09 15.70
CA SER A 108 -8.14 5.06 14.60
C SER A 108 -7.02 6.04 14.92
N THR A 109 -5.93 5.95 14.18
CA THR A 109 -4.75 6.78 14.38
C THR A 109 -4.52 7.69 13.19
N CYS A 110 -4.27 8.97 13.42
CA CYS A 110 -4.01 9.91 12.33
C CYS A 110 -2.87 10.90 12.62
N GLY A 111 -2.12 11.22 11.57
CA GLY A 111 -1.08 12.24 11.55
C GLY A 111 -1.35 13.30 10.49
N THR A 112 -1.13 14.57 10.81
CA THR A 112 -1.09 15.64 9.83
C THR A 112 0.17 16.48 10.01
N GLY A 113 1.09 16.45 9.05
CA GLY A 113 2.37 17.10 9.30
C GLY A 113 3.41 17.02 8.19
N THR A 114 4.66 17.29 8.53
CA THR A 114 5.75 17.21 7.54
C THR A 114 6.50 15.88 7.56
N SER A 115 6.53 15.18 8.70
CA SER A 115 7.32 13.96 8.88
C SER A 115 6.75 13.09 10.00
N ASP A 116 5.52 12.65 9.80
CA ASP A 116 4.75 11.94 10.81
C ASP A 116 4.97 10.43 10.72
N ARG A 117 4.80 9.77 11.87
CA ARG A 117 4.79 8.32 11.96
C ARG A 117 3.54 7.87 12.67
N THR A 118 2.66 7.20 11.95
CA THR A 118 1.41 6.71 12.51
C THR A 118 1.39 5.19 12.48
N CYS A 119 1.09 4.57 13.63
CA CYS A 119 0.95 3.13 13.71
C CYS A 119 -0.30 2.68 14.45
N GLY A 120 -0.86 1.55 14.02
CA GLY A 120 -1.95 0.84 14.68
C GLY A 120 -1.53 -0.61 14.94
N THR A 121 -1.79 -1.11 16.14
CA THR A 121 -1.68 -2.55 16.42
C THR A 121 -2.97 -3.10 17.05
N GLY A 122 -3.64 -4.05 16.39
CA GLY A 122 -4.95 -4.45 16.90
C GLY A 122 -5.73 -5.48 16.11
N ILE A 123 -7.01 -5.61 16.46
CA ILE A 123 -7.92 -6.48 15.68
C ILE A 123 -8.39 -5.72 14.42
N SER A 124 -8.70 -4.43 14.54
CA SER A 124 -9.27 -3.65 13.45
C SER A 124 -8.81 -2.20 13.47
N ASP A 125 -7.72 -1.90 12.78
CA ASP A 125 -7.11 -0.56 12.87
C ASP A 125 -7.27 0.24 11.59
N SER A 126 -7.41 1.55 11.75
CA SER A 126 -7.48 2.54 10.68
C SER A 126 -6.44 3.61 10.91
N THR A 127 -5.37 3.60 10.12
CA THR A 127 -4.26 4.55 10.25
C THR A 127 -4.21 5.47 9.04
N CYS A 128 -4.16 6.79 9.22
CA CYS A 128 -4.07 7.71 8.10
C CYS A 128 -3.11 8.89 8.30
N ASP A 129 -2.32 9.21 7.28
CA ASP A 129 -1.38 10.34 7.32
C ASP A 129 -1.57 11.31 6.14
N THR A 130 -1.39 12.60 6.42
CA THR A 130 -1.44 13.69 5.43
C THR A 130 -0.29 14.67 5.68
N GLY A 131 0.40 15.15 4.64
CA GLY A 131 1.75 15.67 4.84
C GLY A 131 2.76 15.50 3.71
N THR A 132 4.04 15.58 4.05
CA THR A 132 5.12 15.56 3.03
C THR A 132 5.96 14.29 3.01
N ALA A 133 6.24 13.66 4.16
CA ALA A 133 7.21 12.57 4.29
C ALA A 133 6.88 11.62 5.44
N ASP A 134 5.71 10.98 5.37
CA ASP A 134 5.17 10.23 6.50
C ASP A 134 5.35 8.73 6.32
N ARG A 135 5.17 8.00 7.44
CA ARG A 135 5.20 6.55 7.47
C ARG A 135 4.03 6.02 8.27
N THR A 136 3.14 5.33 7.58
CA THR A 136 1.96 4.72 8.19
C THR A 136 2.14 3.19 8.27
N CYS A 137 1.88 2.57 9.42
CA CYS A 137 1.86 1.12 9.51
C CYS A 137 0.71 0.51 10.33
N GLY A 138 0.20 -0.62 9.87
CA GLY A 138 -0.80 -1.43 10.56
C GLY A 138 -0.27 -2.85 10.85
N THR A 139 -0.52 -3.35 12.06
CA THR A 139 -0.35 -4.78 12.37
C THR A 139 -1.56 -5.33 13.10
N GLY A 140 -1.99 -6.55 12.81
CA GLY A 140 -3.28 -6.99 13.31
C GLY A 140 -4.01 -8.06 12.50
N THR A 141 -5.33 -8.10 12.65
CA THR A 141 -6.18 -9.01 11.86
C THR A 141 -6.81 -8.34 10.66
N SER A 142 -7.12 -7.04 10.73
CA SER A 142 -7.79 -6.29 9.66
C SER A 142 -7.43 -4.83 9.68
N ASP A 143 -6.53 -4.41 8.79
CA ASP A 143 -6.03 -3.03 8.82
C ASP A 143 -6.42 -2.25 7.56
N ARG A 144 -6.61 -0.94 7.75
CA ARG A 144 -6.78 0.03 6.69
C ARG A 144 -5.77 1.15 6.89
N THR A 145 -4.80 1.25 6.01
CA THR A 145 -3.72 2.24 6.11
C THR A 145 -3.75 3.14 4.88
N CYS A 146 -3.79 4.47 5.05
CA CYS A 146 -3.77 5.39 3.91
C CYS A 146 -2.90 6.63 4.10
N GLY A 147 -2.16 7.01 3.05
CA GLY A 147 -1.34 8.24 3.02
C GLY A 147 -1.65 9.09 1.79
N THR A 148 -1.63 10.43 1.93
CA THR A 148 -1.81 11.36 0.79
C THR A 148 -0.72 12.44 0.73
N LEU A 149 0.45 12.19 0.09
CA LEU A 149 1.70 12.94 0.34
C LEU A 149 2.64 13.09 -0.86
N THR A 150 3.64 13.96 -0.75
CA THR A 150 4.78 13.96 -1.70
C THR A 150 5.64 12.70 -1.62
N SER A 151 5.77 12.06 -0.45
CA SER A 151 6.53 10.82 -0.31
C SER A 151 5.97 10.00 0.84
N ASP A 152 5.30 8.88 0.52
CA ASP A 152 4.74 7.98 1.53
C ASP A 152 5.47 6.64 1.60
N SER A 153 5.46 6.03 2.79
CA SER A 153 5.72 4.61 2.95
C SER A 153 4.69 4.01 3.91
N THR A 154 3.68 3.40 3.31
CA THR A 154 2.57 2.73 4.00
C THR A 154 2.79 1.22 3.99
N CYS A 155 2.67 0.56 5.15
CA CYS A 155 2.74 -0.90 5.21
C CYS A 155 1.72 -1.55 6.16
N GLY A 156 1.25 -2.75 5.81
CA GLY A 156 0.42 -3.57 6.69
C GLY A 156 0.85 -5.04 6.74
N THR A 157 0.68 -5.66 7.90
CA THR A 157 1.00 -7.08 8.14
C THR A 157 -0.14 -7.77 8.89
N VAL A 158 -1.06 -8.41 8.17
CA VAL A 158 -2.36 -8.83 8.73
C VAL A 158 -3.02 -10.01 8.02
N THR A 159 -4.11 -10.53 8.58
CA THR A 159 -4.99 -11.48 7.86
C THR A 159 -5.68 -10.82 6.66
N SER A 160 -6.10 -9.56 6.78
CA SER A 160 -6.77 -8.79 5.71
C SER A 160 -6.33 -7.33 5.68
N ASP A 161 -5.57 -6.95 4.66
CA ASP A 161 -4.98 -5.61 4.57
C ASP A 161 -5.62 -4.77 3.46
N ARG A 162 -5.79 -3.47 3.72
CA ARG A 162 -6.01 -2.48 2.67
C ARG A 162 -5.06 -1.30 2.87
N THR A 163 -4.08 -1.19 1.98
CA THR A 163 -3.15 -0.07 1.95
C THR A 163 -3.42 0.80 0.72
N CYS A 164 -3.43 2.13 0.89
CA CYS A 164 -3.45 3.04 -0.26
C CYS A 164 -2.58 4.28 -0.07
N GLY A 165 -1.82 4.64 -1.10
CA GLY A 165 -1.03 5.87 -1.16
C GLY A 165 -1.49 6.75 -2.31
N THR A 166 -1.53 8.07 -2.10
CA THR A 166 -1.67 9.02 -3.21
C THR A 166 -0.60 10.12 -3.15
N GLY A 167 0.13 10.34 -4.25
CA GLY A 167 0.94 11.54 -4.43
C GLY A 167 2.19 11.34 -5.29
N THR A 168 3.34 11.94 -4.96
CA THR A 168 4.45 11.99 -5.94
C THR A 168 5.37 10.76 -5.92
N SER A 169 5.51 10.09 -4.78
CA SER A 169 6.43 8.95 -4.64
C SER A 169 6.01 8.05 -3.51
N ASP A 170 5.07 7.14 -3.78
CA ASP A 170 4.50 6.32 -2.72
C ASP A 170 5.07 4.91 -2.74
N ARG A 171 5.29 4.36 -1.55
CA ARG A 171 5.56 2.94 -1.36
C ARG A 171 4.47 2.33 -0.53
N THR A 172 3.71 1.41 -1.11
CA THR A 172 2.68 0.66 -0.40
C THR A 172 3.06 -0.82 -0.36
N CYS A 173 3.08 -1.41 0.82
CA CYS A 173 3.38 -2.83 1.00
C CYS A 173 2.31 -3.48 1.88
N ALA A 174 1.76 -4.61 1.44
CA ALA A 174 0.81 -5.38 2.23
C ALA A 174 1.28 -6.84 2.32
N THR A 175 1.29 -7.39 3.53
CA THR A 175 1.65 -8.79 3.77
C THR A 175 0.53 -9.47 4.56
N GLY A 176 0.06 -10.63 4.09
CA GLY A 176 -1.13 -11.21 4.69
C GLY A 176 -1.80 -12.33 3.93
N THR A 177 -2.99 -12.75 4.36
CA THR A 177 -3.79 -13.70 3.57
C THR A 177 -4.53 -13.01 2.43
N PHE A 178 -5.17 -11.87 2.69
CA PHE A 178 -5.92 -11.10 1.71
C PHE A 178 -5.44 -9.65 1.68
N ASN A 179 -4.67 -9.28 0.66
CA ASN A 179 -4.13 -7.93 0.59
C ASN A 179 -4.75 -7.13 -0.56
N ARG A 180 -5.00 -5.86 -0.30
CA ARG A 180 -5.27 -4.87 -1.34
C ARG A 180 -4.35 -3.69 -1.16
N ALA A 181 -3.45 -3.48 -2.09
CA ALA A 181 -2.55 -2.34 -2.07
C ALA A 181 -2.78 -1.49 -3.33
N CYS A 182 -2.93 -0.18 -3.19
CA CYS A 182 -3.08 0.69 -4.34
C CYS A 182 -2.26 1.99 -4.22
N GLY A 183 -1.64 2.42 -5.32
CA GLY A 183 -0.94 3.70 -5.44
C GLY A 183 -1.57 4.56 -6.53
N THR A 184 -1.67 5.88 -6.32
CA THR A 184 -1.95 6.81 -7.40
C THR A 184 -0.98 7.99 -7.36
N GLY A 185 -0.22 8.22 -8.43
CA GLY A 185 0.87 9.16 -8.30
C GLY A 185 1.78 9.33 -9.50
N THR A 186 2.92 9.98 -9.28
CA THR A 186 3.94 10.10 -10.34
C THR A 186 4.90 8.91 -10.38
N SER A 187 5.15 8.26 -9.24
CA SER A 187 6.13 7.17 -9.13
C SER A 187 5.82 6.24 -7.96
N ASP A 188 4.92 5.30 -8.18
CA ASP A 188 4.43 4.45 -7.11
C ASP A 188 5.05 3.05 -7.12
N ARG A 189 5.36 2.55 -5.93
CA ARG A 189 5.82 1.17 -5.72
C ARG A 189 4.85 0.44 -4.81
N THR A 190 4.10 -0.49 -5.38
CA THR A 190 3.04 -1.22 -4.68
C THR A 190 3.36 -2.70 -4.68
N CYS A 191 3.43 -3.31 -3.51
CA CYS A 191 3.75 -4.73 -3.37
C CYS A 191 2.78 -5.45 -2.42
N GLY A 192 2.32 -6.63 -2.84
CA GLY A 192 1.50 -7.54 -2.03
C GLY A 192 2.23 -8.86 -1.86
N THR A 193 2.21 -9.42 -0.64
CA THR A 193 2.67 -10.79 -0.39
C THR A 193 1.63 -11.57 0.40
N GLY A 194 1.13 -12.69 -0.14
CA GLY A 194 0.02 -13.38 0.51
C GLY A 194 -0.62 -14.56 -0.20
N THR A 195 -1.82 -14.94 0.23
CA THR A 195 -2.59 -15.97 -0.48
C THR A 195 -3.43 -15.39 -1.62
N SER A 196 -3.84 -14.12 -1.51
CA SER A 196 -4.70 -13.48 -2.48
C SER A 196 -4.48 -11.98 -2.47
N ASP A 197 -3.62 -11.50 -3.38
CA ASP A 197 -3.26 -10.10 -3.42
C ASP A 197 -3.92 -9.38 -4.60
N ARG A 198 -4.33 -8.14 -4.35
CA ARG A 198 -4.82 -7.22 -5.38
C ARG A 198 -4.00 -5.94 -5.30
N THR A 199 -3.07 -5.78 -6.22
CA THR A 199 -2.21 -4.61 -6.27
C THR A 199 -2.52 -3.75 -7.48
N CYS A 200 -2.65 -2.44 -7.30
CA CYS A 200 -2.98 -1.52 -8.38
C CYS A 200 -2.16 -0.23 -8.33
N CYS A 201 -1.68 0.25 -9.46
CA CYS A 201 -1.11 1.60 -9.56
C CYS A 201 -1.71 2.38 -10.72
N THR A 202 -1.82 3.69 -10.55
CA THR A 202 -2.14 4.61 -11.64
C THR A 202 -1.18 5.81 -11.61
N GLY A 203 -0.41 6.03 -12.68
CA GLY A 203 0.62 7.04 -12.60
C GLY A 203 1.51 7.19 -13.82
N THR A 204 2.65 7.88 -13.66
CA THR A 204 3.62 8.03 -14.74
C THR A 204 4.69 6.93 -14.76
N SER A 205 5.10 6.39 -13.61
CA SER A 205 6.23 5.48 -13.54
C SER A 205 6.10 4.53 -12.37
N ASP A 206 5.22 3.55 -12.52
CA ASP A 206 4.84 2.71 -11.39
C ASP A 206 5.51 1.34 -11.46
N SER A 207 5.68 0.71 -10.30
CA SER A 207 6.11 -0.66 -10.19
C SER A 207 5.24 -1.41 -9.21
N THR A 208 4.52 -2.40 -9.72
CA THR A 208 3.52 -3.17 -8.99
C THR A 208 3.98 -4.63 -8.94
N CYS A 209 4.00 -5.25 -7.76
CA CYS A 209 4.23 -6.68 -7.65
C CYS A 209 3.24 -7.38 -6.72
N GLY A 210 2.96 -8.65 -7.02
CA GLY A 210 2.23 -9.58 -6.17
C GLY A 210 3.03 -10.86 -6.03
N THR A 211 3.14 -11.40 -4.82
CA THR A 211 3.72 -12.72 -4.61
C THR A 211 2.79 -13.60 -3.76
N GLY A 212 2.33 -14.72 -4.29
CA GLY A 212 1.30 -15.45 -3.58
C GLY A 212 0.69 -16.64 -4.31
N THR A 213 -0.47 -17.08 -3.83
CA THR A 213 -1.21 -18.16 -4.51
C THR A 213 -2.16 -17.63 -5.60
N SER A 214 -2.62 -16.39 -5.50
CA SER A 214 -3.62 -15.86 -6.43
C SER A 214 -3.57 -14.34 -6.50
N ASP A 215 -2.68 -13.82 -7.34
CA ASP A 215 -2.44 -12.39 -7.37
C ASP A 215 -3.08 -11.72 -8.58
N ARG A 216 -3.58 -10.51 -8.37
CA ARG A 216 -4.02 -9.63 -9.44
C ARG A 216 -3.27 -8.33 -9.34
N THR A 217 -2.40 -8.07 -10.31
CA THR A 217 -1.63 -6.84 -10.34
C THR A 217 -2.03 -6.02 -11.57
N CYS A 218 -2.20 -4.71 -11.40
CA CYS A 218 -2.46 -3.82 -12.53
C CYS A 218 -1.68 -2.52 -12.42
N GLY A 219 -1.21 -2.02 -13.56
CA GLY A 219 -0.63 -0.70 -13.73
C GLY A 219 -1.34 0.02 -14.86
N THR A 220 -1.67 1.29 -14.65
CA THR A 220 -2.14 2.16 -15.73
C THR A 220 -1.33 3.45 -15.76
N GLY A 221 -0.65 3.76 -16.87
CA GLY A 221 0.28 4.86 -16.83
C GLY A 221 1.12 5.10 -18.08
N THR A 222 2.20 5.86 -17.93
CA THR A 222 3.15 6.04 -19.04
C THR A 222 4.24 4.97 -19.07
N SER A 223 4.63 4.40 -17.93
CA SER A 223 5.75 3.47 -17.85
C SER A 223 5.64 2.56 -16.64
N ASP A 224 4.79 1.54 -16.75
CA ASP A 224 4.52 0.67 -15.62
C ASP A 224 5.31 -0.64 -15.70
N ARG A 225 5.72 -1.14 -14.53
CA ARG A 225 6.28 -2.49 -14.39
C ARG A 225 5.38 -3.30 -13.48
N THR A 226 4.66 -4.26 -14.02
CA THR A 226 3.80 -5.14 -13.23
C THR A 226 4.37 -6.55 -13.22
N CYS A 227 4.39 -7.20 -12.05
CA CYS A 227 4.78 -8.60 -11.97
C CYS A 227 3.99 -9.42 -10.96
N GLY A 228 3.67 -10.67 -11.34
CA GLY A 228 3.13 -11.68 -10.46
C GLY A 228 4.14 -12.82 -10.27
N THR A 229 4.28 -13.32 -9.04
CA THR A 229 4.95 -14.60 -8.83
C THR A 229 4.11 -15.50 -7.94
N GLY A 230 3.71 -16.67 -8.43
CA GLY A 230 2.71 -17.42 -7.68
C GLY A 230 2.16 -18.66 -8.37
N THR A 231 1.02 -19.13 -7.86
CA THR A 231 0.34 -20.27 -8.48
C THR A 231 -0.67 -19.85 -9.55
N SER A 232 -1.26 -18.66 -9.46
CA SER A 232 -2.32 -18.22 -10.37
C SER A 232 -2.38 -16.70 -10.45
N ASP A 233 -1.52 -16.13 -11.29
CA ASP A 233 -1.40 -14.68 -11.35
C ASP A 233 -2.12 -14.11 -12.56
N ARG A 234 -2.67 -12.91 -12.37
CA ARG A 234 -3.20 -12.10 -13.48
C ARG A 234 -2.60 -10.73 -13.42
N THR A 235 -1.83 -10.38 -14.43
CA THR A 235 -1.19 -9.07 -14.47
C THR A 235 -1.54 -8.33 -15.74
N CYS A 236 -1.84 -7.04 -15.59
CA CYS A 236 -2.18 -6.18 -16.70
C CYS A 236 -1.48 -4.84 -16.63
N GLY A 237 -1.00 -4.37 -17.77
CA GLY A 237 -0.47 -3.02 -17.97
C GLY A 237 -1.30 -2.31 -19.03
N THR A 238 -1.67 -1.06 -18.77
CA THR A 238 -2.27 -0.21 -19.80
C THR A 238 -1.53 1.13 -19.89
N GLY A 239 -0.88 1.43 -21.01
CA GLY A 239 -0.01 2.60 -21.01
C GLY A 239 0.78 2.84 -22.28
N THR A 240 1.82 3.67 -22.17
CA THR A 240 2.70 3.94 -23.31
C THR A 240 3.88 2.98 -23.41
N SER A 241 4.37 2.43 -22.29
CA SER A 241 5.59 1.62 -22.27
C SER A 241 5.61 0.66 -21.09
N ASP A 242 4.70 -0.30 -21.10
CA ASP A 242 4.51 -1.18 -19.95
C ASP A 242 5.35 -2.45 -20.06
N ARG A 243 5.77 -2.94 -18.90
CA ARG A 243 6.46 -4.22 -18.75
C ARG A 243 5.68 -5.08 -17.79
N THR A 244 5.01 -6.10 -18.31
CA THR A 244 4.24 -7.04 -17.51
C THR A 244 4.93 -8.40 -17.54
N CYS A 245 5.15 -9.00 -16.37
CA CYS A 245 5.76 -10.32 -16.31
C CYS A 245 5.26 -11.20 -15.18
N ASP A 246 4.88 -12.42 -15.51
CA ASP A 246 4.45 -13.40 -14.52
C ASP A 246 5.35 -14.63 -14.47
N THR A 247 5.48 -15.22 -13.29
CA THR A 247 6.20 -16.47 -13.08
C THR A 247 5.42 -17.38 -12.14
N GLY A 248 4.95 -18.51 -12.65
CA GLY A 248 4.02 -19.31 -11.88
C GLY A 248 3.52 -20.58 -12.54
N THR A 249 2.45 -21.14 -12.00
CA THR A 249 1.81 -22.33 -12.59
C THR A 249 0.71 -22.01 -13.59
N SER A 250 0.00 -20.90 -13.45
CA SER A 250 -1.19 -20.61 -14.27
C SER A 250 -1.42 -19.11 -14.40
N ASP A 251 -0.67 -18.49 -15.30
CA ASP A 251 -0.62 -17.03 -15.34
C ASP A 251 -1.38 -16.46 -16.53
N SER A 252 -1.87 -15.23 -16.37
CA SER A 252 -2.55 -14.48 -17.42
C SER A 252 -2.04 -13.06 -17.44
N THR A 253 -1.10 -12.80 -18.34
CA THR A 253 -0.47 -11.49 -18.57
C THR A 253 -1.13 -10.79 -19.75
N CYS A 254 -1.46 -9.51 -19.58
CA CYS A 254 -1.84 -8.65 -20.69
C CYS A 254 -1.16 -7.29 -20.67
N GLY A 255 -0.97 -6.72 -21.84
CA GLY A 255 -0.47 -5.36 -22.05
C GLY A 255 -1.30 -4.69 -23.12
N THR A 256 -1.73 -3.45 -22.89
CA THR A 256 -2.40 -2.65 -23.90
C THR A 256 -1.75 -1.28 -24.00
N GLY A 257 -1.15 -0.94 -25.14
CA GLY A 257 -0.35 0.26 -25.17
C GLY A 257 0.37 0.56 -26.47
N THR A 258 1.34 1.47 -26.41
CA THR A 258 2.15 1.81 -27.60
C THR A 258 3.40 0.94 -27.74
N SER A 259 3.97 0.43 -26.64
CA SER A 259 5.26 -0.27 -26.66
C SER A 259 5.41 -1.21 -25.46
N ASP A 260 4.52 -2.20 -25.39
CA ASP A 260 4.44 -3.08 -24.23
C ASP A 260 5.35 -4.29 -24.36
N ARG A 261 5.82 -4.79 -23.22
CA ARG A 261 6.55 -6.06 -23.14
C ARG A 261 5.86 -6.94 -22.13
N THR A 262 5.23 -7.98 -22.62
CA THR A 262 4.49 -8.93 -21.79
C THR A 262 5.21 -10.27 -21.84
N CYS A 263 5.45 -10.88 -20.68
CA CYS A 263 6.09 -12.18 -20.63
C CYS A 263 5.50 -13.07 -19.55
N SER A 264 5.40 -14.36 -19.81
CA SER A 264 5.04 -15.33 -18.78
C SER A 264 5.99 -16.51 -18.79
N THR A 265 6.32 -17.01 -17.61
CA THR A 265 7.13 -18.21 -17.45
C THR A 265 6.45 -19.19 -16.50
N GLY A 266 6.06 -20.37 -16.97
CA GLY A 266 5.21 -21.21 -16.14
C GLY A 266 4.74 -22.52 -16.74
N THR A 267 3.77 -23.15 -16.10
CA THR A 267 3.20 -24.40 -16.62
C THR A 267 2.03 -24.17 -17.59
N SER A 268 1.28 -23.08 -17.45
CA SER A 268 0.05 -22.87 -18.22
C SER A 268 -0.28 -21.39 -18.36
N ASP A 269 0.39 -20.74 -19.31
CA ASP A 269 0.37 -19.29 -19.38
C ASP A 269 -0.46 -18.77 -20.55
N LYS A 270 -1.11 -17.63 -20.32
CA LYS A 270 -1.77 -16.85 -21.36
C LYS A 270 -1.15 -15.47 -21.39
N THR A 271 -0.58 -15.09 -22.52
CA THR A 271 0.06 -13.79 -22.68
C THR A 271 -0.58 -13.07 -23.85
N CYS A 272 -1.07 -11.86 -23.65
CA CYS A 272 -1.53 -11.02 -24.75
C CYS A 272 -0.91 -9.62 -24.74
N GLY A 273 -0.71 -9.09 -25.94
CA GLY A 273 -0.31 -7.70 -26.17
C GLY A 273 -1.24 -7.10 -27.22
N THR A 274 -1.71 -5.88 -26.99
CA THR A 274 -2.49 -5.13 -27.97
C THR A 274 -1.93 -3.73 -28.10
N GLY A 275 -1.38 -3.37 -29.26
CA GLY A 275 -0.66 -2.11 -29.32
C GLY A 275 -0.02 -1.79 -30.65
N THR A 276 0.88 -0.81 -30.64
CA THR A 276 1.58 -0.42 -31.87
C THR A 276 2.92 -1.15 -32.07
N SER A 277 3.57 -1.62 -31.00
CA SER A 277 4.92 -2.20 -31.05
C SER A 277 5.19 -3.13 -29.86
N ASP A 278 4.33 -4.12 -29.69
CA ASP A 278 4.36 -4.97 -28.50
C ASP A 278 5.29 -6.16 -28.65
N ARG A 279 5.80 -6.64 -27.52
CA ARG A 279 6.61 -7.86 -27.44
C ARG A 279 6.01 -8.81 -26.42
N THR A 280 5.44 -9.90 -26.91
CA THR A 280 4.78 -10.93 -26.10
C THR A 280 5.64 -12.20 -26.10
N CYS A 281 5.97 -12.72 -24.91
CA CYS A 281 6.70 -13.98 -24.76
C CYS A 281 6.05 -14.95 -23.77
N GLY A 282 6.08 -16.24 -24.12
CA GLY A 282 5.75 -17.34 -23.21
C GLY A 282 6.92 -18.33 -23.16
N THR A 283 7.28 -18.77 -21.95
CA THR A 283 8.15 -19.92 -21.78
C THR A 283 7.53 -20.91 -20.80
N GLY A 284 7.22 -22.13 -21.24
CA GLY A 284 6.47 -23.00 -20.36
C GLY A 284 6.09 -24.34 -20.93
N THR A 285 5.25 -25.08 -20.18
CA THR A 285 4.74 -26.35 -20.68
C THR A 285 3.52 -26.18 -21.60
N SER A 286 2.74 -25.12 -21.44
CA SER A 286 1.49 -24.92 -22.19
C SER A 286 1.14 -23.45 -22.35
N ASP A 287 1.71 -22.80 -23.35
CA ASP A 287 1.60 -21.35 -23.51
C ASP A 287 0.64 -20.96 -24.63
N ARG A 288 -0.16 -19.94 -24.36
CA ARG A 288 -1.00 -19.26 -25.34
C ARG A 288 -0.60 -17.80 -25.43
N THR A 289 0.11 -17.45 -26.49
CA THR A 289 0.59 -16.09 -26.70
C THR A 289 -0.10 -15.47 -27.90
N CYS A 290 -0.59 -14.24 -27.76
CA CYS A 290 -1.16 -13.47 -28.86
C CYS A 290 -0.70 -12.01 -28.88
N GLY A 291 -0.47 -11.48 -30.08
CA GLY A 291 -0.21 -10.06 -30.32
C GLY A 291 -1.24 -9.52 -31.30
N THR A 292 -1.76 -8.33 -31.05
CA THR A 292 -2.62 -7.63 -32.00
C THR A 292 -2.17 -6.18 -32.17
N GLY A 293 -1.67 -5.81 -33.35
CA GLY A 293 -1.03 -4.51 -33.47
C GLY A 293 -0.50 -4.12 -34.84
N THR A 294 0.46 -3.20 -34.84
CA THR A 294 1.06 -2.68 -36.08
C THR A 294 2.52 -3.06 -36.29
N SER A 295 3.19 -3.68 -35.31
CA SER A 295 4.59 -4.12 -35.37
C SER A 295 4.94 -5.06 -34.21
N ASP A 296 4.10 -6.05 -33.95
CA ASP A 296 4.21 -6.87 -32.76
C ASP A 296 5.19 -8.04 -32.97
N ARG A 297 5.84 -8.46 -31.89
CA ARG A 297 6.66 -9.66 -31.83
C ARG A 297 6.13 -10.62 -30.78
N THR A 298 5.60 -11.73 -31.24
CA THR A 298 5.05 -12.78 -30.39
C THR A 298 5.94 -14.01 -30.45
N CYS A 299 6.41 -14.51 -29.32
CA CYS A 299 7.14 -15.77 -29.26
C CYS A 299 6.62 -16.70 -28.16
N ALA A 300 6.70 -18.00 -28.39
CA ALA A 300 6.48 -19.01 -27.35
C ALA A 300 7.51 -20.12 -27.45
N THR A 301 7.93 -20.64 -26.31
CA THR A 301 8.98 -21.66 -26.17
C THR A 301 8.51 -22.69 -25.15
N GLY A 302 8.34 -23.95 -25.54
CA GLY A 302 7.67 -24.89 -24.64
C GLY A 302 7.31 -26.23 -25.20
N THR A 303 6.55 -27.04 -24.48
CA THR A 303 6.05 -28.34 -24.99
C THR A 303 4.80 -28.18 -25.85
N PHE A 304 3.84 -27.34 -25.44
CA PHE A 304 2.57 -27.12 -26.15
C PHE A 304 2.27 -25.63 -26.33
N ASN A 305 2.67 -25.03 -27.46
CA ASN A 305 2.45 -23.61 -27.67
C ASN A 305 1.36 -23.33 -28.70
N ARG A 306 0.58 -22.26 -28.45
CA ARG A 306 -0.23 -21.62 -29.48
C ARG A 306 0.09 -20.15 -29.54
N THR A 307 0.58 -19.73 -30.70
CA THR A 307 1.02 -18.37 -31.00
C THR A 307 0.10 -17.78 -32.05
N CYS A 308 -0.41 -16.58 -31.82
CA CYS A 308 -1.15 -15.84 -32.84
C CYS A 308 -0.69 -14.38 -32.98
N GLY A 309 -0.60 -13.90 -34.21
CA GLY A 309 -0.34 -12.50 -34.54
C GLY A 309 -1.43 -11.96 -35.47
N THR A 310 -2.04 -10.83 -35.12
CA THR A 310 -3.00 -10.15 -35.98
C THR A 310 -2.66 -8.68 -36.11
N GLY A 311 -2.10 -8.29 -37.24
CA GLY A 311 -1.59 -6.93 -37.37
C GLY A 311 -0.82 -6.67 -38.65
N THR A 312 -0.33 -5.45 -38.81
CA THR A 312 0.59 -5.12 -39.90
C THR A 312 2.01 -5.43 -39.44
N SER A 313 2.86 -6.02 -40.28
CA SER A 313 4.30 -6.21 -39.97
C SER A 313 4.65 -7.03 -38.70
N ASP A 314 3.73 -7.88 -38.25
CA ASP A 314 3.93 -8.72 -37.06
C ASP A 314 4.89 -9.89 -37.34
N ARG A 315 5.59 -10.35 -36.30
CA ARG A 315 6.44 -11.54 -36.33
C ARG A 315 6.04 -12.49 -35.21
N THR A 316 5.62 -13.71 -35.58
CA THR A 316 5.36 -14.80 -34.65
C THR A 316 6.46 -15.88 -34.73
N CYS A 317 6.86 -16.43 -33.58
CA CYS A 317 7.69 -17.63 -33.48
C CYS A 317 7.16 -18.59 -32.42
N GLY A 318 7.11 -19.89 -32.74
CA GLY A 318 6.92 -20.96 -31.76
C GLY A 318 8.10 -21.91 -31.85
N THR A 319 8.68 -22.32 -30.74
CA THR A 319 9.57 -23.49 -30.70
C THR A 319 9.16 -24.46 -29.60
N GLY A 320 8.89 -25.71 -29.98
CA GLY A 320 8.32 -26.68 -29.08
C GLY A 320 7.93 -28.00 -29.73
N THR A 321 7.59 -28.98 -28.89
CA THR A 321 7.24 -30.33 -29.37
C THR A 321 5.89 -30.38 -30.08
N SER A 322 5.01 -29.40 -29.85
CA SER A 322 3.66 -29.34 -30.41
C SER A 322 3.17 -27.90 -30.50
N ASP A 323 3.62 -27.20 -31.53
CA ASP A 323 3.34 -25.78 -31.75
C ASP A 323 2.26 -25.55 -32.80
N ARG A 324 1.40 -24.55 -32.57
CA ARG A 324 0.47 -24.02 -33.57
C ARG A 324 0.61 -22.51 -33.69
N THR A 325 1.00 -22.05 -34.86
CA THR A 325 1.17 -20.63 -35.16
C THR A 325 0.08 -20.16 -36.13
N CYS A 326 -0.56 -19.03 -35.85
CA CYS A 326 -1.47 -18.33 -36.76
C CYS A 326 -1.06 -16.88 -36.99
N ASP A 327 -0.94 -16.48 -38.25
CA ASP A 327 -0.75 -15.07 -38.64
C ASP A 327 -1.84 -14.65 -39.63
N THR A 328 -2.61 -13.62 -39.29
CA THR A 328 -3.64 -13.05 -40.19
C THR A 328 -3.32 -11.63 -40.65
N GLY A 329 -2.04 -11.26 -40.68
CA GLY A 329 -1.53 -9.93 -41.07
C GLY A 329 -1.17 -9.76 -42.56
N THR A 330 -1.00 -8.51 -42.99
CA THR A 330 -0.78 -8.11 -44.39
C THR A 330 0.63 -8.37 -44.95
N GLU A 331 1.65 -8.69 -44.12
CA GLU A 331 2.98 -9.12 -44.58
C GLU A 331 3.48 -10.35 -43.79
N LYS A 332 3.74 -11.45 -44.50
CA LYS A 332 4.12 -12.74 -43.93
C LYS A 332 5.64 -12.87 -43.78
N GLY A 333 6.12 -12.97 -42.54
CA GLY A 333 7.51 -13.29 -42.19
C GLY A 333 7.63 -14.54 -41.31
N GLY A 334 6.82 -15.59 -41.56
CA GLY A 334 6.83 -16.83 -40.78
C GLY A 334 7.86 -17.83 -41.31
N GLY A 335 9.03 -17.91 -40.67
CA GLY A 335 10.02 -18.97 -40.90
C GLY A 335 9.86 -20.06 -39.86
N ASP A 336 9.18 -21.14 -40.22
CA ASP A 336 9.20 -22.39 -39.46
C ASP A 336 10.65 -22.92 -39.46
N ARG A 337 11.30 -22.88 -38.29
CA ARG A 337 12.64 -23.47 -38.09
C ARG A 337 12.56 -24.54 -36.99
N GLY A 338 11.74 -25.56 -37.24
CA GLY A 338 11.88 -26.84 -36.57
C GLY A 338 13.08 -27.62 -37.12
N LYS A 339 14.01 -27.98 -36.24
CA LYS A 339 14.91 -29.13 -36.37
C LYS A 339 14.57 -30.13 -35.29
#